data_AF-A0A496T4V6-F1
#
_entry.id   AF-A0A496T4V6-F1
#
_cell.length_a   1.000
_cell.length_b   1.000
_cell.length_c   1.000
_cell.angle_alpha   90.00
_cell.angle_beta   90.00
_cell.angle_gamma   90.00
#
_symmetry.space_group_name_H-M   'P 1'
#
loop_
_entity.id
_entity.type
_entity.pdbx_description
1 polymer ?
#
loop_
_entity_poly.entity_id
_entity_poly.type
_entity_poly.pdbx_seq_one_letter_code
_entity_poly.pdbx_strand_id
1 'polypeptide(L)' 'MKGINIIIMLLLFISSCASVSTKLIRDQQGNIVPGSIASLQKVKLGGMDQWILIRGYDVSNPILLWLHGGP' A
#
# COMPACT_ATOMS: atom_id res chain seq x y z
N MET A 1 5.54 -35.85 9.36
CA MET A 1 4.24 -35.21 8.99
C MET A 1 3.89 -33.99 9.85
N LYS A 2 3.96 -34.04 11.20
CA LYS A 2 3.64 -32.87 12.05
C LYS A 2 4.56 -31.65 11.85
N GLY A 3 5.88 -31.84 11.69
CA GLY A 3 6.84 -30.75 11.51
C GLY A 3 6.71 -29.99 10.18
N ILE A 4 6.26 -30.67 9.12
CA ILE A 4 6.06 -30.05 7.80
C ILE A 4 4.87 -29.08 7.81
N ASN A 5 3.79 -29.44 8.53
CA ASN A 5 2.62 -28.57 8.67
C ASN A 5 2.94 -27.30 9.46
N ILE A 6 3.82 -27.39 10.48
CA ILE A 6 4.27 -26.23 11.26
C ILE A 6 5.09 -25.28 10.39
N ILE A 7 5.99 -25.80 9.56
CA ILE A 7 6.81 -25.00 8.64
C ILE A 7 5.92 -24.29 7.60
N ILE A 8 4.94 -24.99 7.02
CA ILE A 8 3.98 -24.40 6.08
C ILE A 8 3.16 -23.30 6.75
N MET A 9 2.68 -23.53 7.99
CA MET A 9 1.93 -22.53 8.73
C MET A 9 2.77 -21.28 9.03
N LEU A 10 4.06 -21.45 9.38
CA LEU A 10 4.98 -20.34 9.62
C LEU A 10 5.23 -19.52 8.33
N LEU A 11 5.45 -20.20 7.20
CA LEU A 11 5.65 -19.58 5.89
C LEU A 11 4.43 -18.78 5.43
N LEU A 12 3.23 -19.31 5.63
CA LEU A 12 1.98 -18.61 5.32
C LEU A 12 1.78 -17.37 6.22
N PHE A 13 2.10 -17.47 7.50
CA PHE A 13 1.97 -16.36 8.45
C PHE A 13 2.93 -15.21 8.11
N ILE A 14 4.20 -15.52 7.84
CA ILE A 14 5.21 -14.51 7.46
C ILE A 14 4.83 -13.81 6.15
N SER A 15 4.32 -14.56 5.17
CA SER A 15 3.89 -13.98 3.88
C SER A 15 2.70 -13.03 4.02
N SER A 16 1.78 -13.30 4.94
CA SER A 16 0.62 -12.44 5.22
C SER A 16 1.02 -11.08 5.84
N CYS A 17 2.04 -11.06 6.70
CA CYS A 17 2.49 -9.84 7.36
C CYS A 17 3.40 -8.95 6.50
N ALA A 18 4.04 -9.50 5.44
CA ALA A 18 5.14 -8.82 4.74
C ALA A 18 4.70 -7.74 3.72
N SER A 19 3.40 -7.61 3.40
CA SER A 19 2.95 -6.76 2.30
C SER A 19 2.02 -5.63 2.76
N VAL A 20 2.60 -4.57 3.29
CA VAL A 20 1.91 -3.27 3.43
C VAL A 20 2.22 -2.45 2.17
N SER A 21 1.32 -2.53 1.20
CA SER A 21 1.40 -1.74 -0.03
C SER A 21 0.00 -1.52 -0.60
N THR A 22 -0.13 -0.61 -1.56
CA THR A 22 -1.38 -0.31 -2.24
C THR A 22 -1.32 -0.77 -3.69
N LYS A 23 -2.45 -1.22 -4.24
CA LYS A 23 -2.49 -1.75 -5.62
C LYS A 23 -2.17 -0.65 -6.64
N LEU A 24 -1.31 -0.95 -7.60
CA LEU A 24 -1.05 -0.10 -8.76
C LEU A 24 -2.35 0.17 -9.54
N ILE A 25 -2.41 1.33 -10.18
CA ILE A 25 -3.54 1.71 -11.05
C ILE A 25 -3.34 1.06 -12.42
N ARG A 26 -4.37 0.33 -12.88
CA ARG A 26 -4.36 -0.39 -14.15
C ARG A 26 -5.48 0.10 -15.07
N ASP A 27 -5.24 0.03 -16.36
CA ASP A 27 -6.25 0.28 -17.40
C ASP A 27 -7.19 -0.93 -17.59
N GLN A 28 -8.10 -0.85 -18.56
CA GLN A 28 -9.04 -1.93 -18.88
C GLN A 28 -8.36 -3.18 -19.44
N GLN A 29 -7.15 -3.02 -19.99
CA GLN A 29 -6.33 -4.09 -20.57
C GLN A 29 -5.40 -4.71 -19.50
N GLY A 30 -5.39 -4.18 -18.28
CA GLY A 30 -4.57 -4.63 -17.17
C GLY A 30 -3.15 -4.06 -17.15
N ASN A 31 -2.79 -3.13 -18.04
CA ASN A 31 -1.48 -2.48 -18.01
C ASN A 31 -1.41 -1.44 -16.91
N ILE A 32 -0.21 -1.18 -16.38
CA ILE A 32 0.00 -0.08 -15.44
C ILE A 32 -0.21 1.24 -16.19
N VAL A 33 -1.03 2.13 -15.65
CA VAL A 33 -1.24 3.45 -16.25
C VAL A 33 0.06 4.26 -16.14
N PRO A 34 0.71 4.67 -17.25
CA PRO A 34 1.94 5.44 -17.21
C PRO A 34 1.73 6.78 -16.50
N GLY A 35 2.70 7.20 -15.69
CA GLY A 35 2.61 8.46 -14.94
C GLY A 35 1.63 8.43 -13.75
N SER A 36 0.94 7.32 -13.51
CA SER A 36 0.09 7.15 -12.32
C SER A 36 0.92 6.91 -11.05
N ILE A 37 0.34 7.21 -9.90
CA ILE A 37 0.92 6.96 -8.58
C ILE A 37 -0.02 6.15 -7.70
N ALA A 38 0.54 5.19 -6.97
CA ALA A 38 -0.14 4.42 -5.94
C ALA A 38 0.89 4.07 -4.86
N SER A 39 0.93 4.86 -3.79
CA SER A 39 1.90 4.71 -2.69
C SER A 39 1.20 4.72 -1.34
N LEU A 40 1.62 3.83 -0.44
CA LEU A 40 1.27 3.83 0.98
C LEU A 40 2.58 3.89 1.75
N GLN A 41 2.84 5.03 2.39
CA GLN A 41 4.12 5.27 3.04
C GLN A 41 3.94 5.83 4.44
N LYS A 42 4.84 5.41 5.33
CA LYS A 42 4.95 5.95 6.68
C LYS A 42 5.90 7.14 6.65
N VAL A 43 5.44 8.28 7.11
CA VAL A 43 6.23 9.52 7.18
C VAL A 43 6.17 10.10 8.59
N LYS A 44 7.18 10.87 8.98
CA LYS A 44 7.16 11.60 10.25
C LYS A 44 6.42 12.92 10.08
N LEU A 45 5.28 13.06 10.74
CA LEU A 45 4.44 14.26 10.73
C LEU A 45 4.09 14.66 12.16
N GLY A 46 4.35 15.92 12.52
CA GLY A 46 4.06 16.42 13.88
C GLY A 46 4.78 15.66 14.99
N GLY A 47 5.96 15.09 14.70
CA GLY A 47 6.74 14.30 15.67
C GLY A 47 6.35 12.81 15.77
N MET A 48 5.26 12.39 15.11
CA MET A 48 4.79 11.00 15.12
C MET A 48 4.92 10.35 13.74
N ASP A 49 5.02 9.03 13.71
CA ASP A 49 4.91 8.29 12.45
C ASP A 49 3.44 8.19 12.01
N GLN A 50 3.14 8.65 10.81
CA GLN A 50 1.80 8.64 10.24
C GLN A 50 1.82 8.00 8.85
N TRP A 51 0.72 7.33 8.48
CA TRP A 51 0.57 6.75 7.15
C TRP A 51 -0.07 7.75 6.20
N ILE A 52 0.51 7.90 5.01
CA ILE A 52 -0.08 8.65 3.90
C ILE A 52 -0.35 7.68 2.75
N LEU A 53 -1.59 7.70 2.26
CA LEU A 53 -1.99 7.06 1.01
C LEU A 53 -2.01 8.12 -0.11
N ILE A 54 -1.22 7.90 -1.16
CA ILE A 54 -1.17 8.75 -2.35
C ILE A 54 -1.65 7.94 -3.55
N ARG A 55 -2.71 8.39 -4.21
CA ARG A 55 -3.26 7.74 -5.42
C ARG A 55 -3.68 8.80 -6.44
N GLY A 56 -3.33 8.58 -7.70
CA GLY A 56 -3.70 9.47 -8.81
C GLY A 56 -3.33 8.87 -10.16
N TYR A 57 -4.13 9.15 -11.19
CA TYR A 57 -3.88 8.62 -12.55
C TYR A 57 -2.73 9.32 -13.28
N ASP A 58 -2.38 10.54 -12.85
CA ASP A 58 -1.30 11.35 -13.42
C ASP A 58 -0.69 12.21 -12.30
N VAL A 59 0.63 12.12 -12.10
CA VAL A 59 1.39 12.89 -11.10
C VAL A 59 1.51 14.39 -11.41
N SER A 60 1.18 14.82 -12.63
CA SER A 60 1.13 16.23 -13.03
C SER A 60 -0.15 16.95 -12.59
N ASN A 61 -1.18 16.19 -12.17
CA ASN A 61 -2.42 16.78 -11.69
C ASN A 61 -2.22 17.53 -10.36
N PRO A 62 -3.05 18.56 -10.08
CA PRO A 62 -3.06 19.21 -8.78
C PRO A 62 -3.32 18.23 -7.63
N ILE A 63 -2.69 18.50 -6.49
CA ILE A 63 -2.85 17.68 -5.28
C ILE A 63 -4.18 18.02 -4.61
N LEU A 64 -4.99 17.00 -4.34
CA LEU A 64 -6.10 17.06 -3.40
C LEU A 64 -5.68 16.45 -2.07
N LEU A 65 -5.57 17.27 -1.03
CA LEU A 65 -5.33 16.80 0.33
C LEU A 65 -6.67 16.44 0.99
N TRP A 66 -6.84 15.16 1.31
CA TRP A 66 -8.02 14.67 2.04
C TRP A 66 -7.65 14.36 3.48
N LEU A 67 -8.32 15.03 4.42
CA LEU A 67 -8.18 14.79 5.86
C LEU A 67 -9.51 14.23 6.37
N HIS A 68 -9.47 13.06 7.00
CA HIS A 68 -10.67 12.53 7.67
C HIS A 68 -10.96 13.37 8.92
N GLY A 69 -12.23 13.45 9.32
CA GLY A 69 -12.63 14.06 10.59
C GLY A 69 -12.37 13.13 11.79
N GLY A 70 -12.85 13.52 12.97
CA GLY A 70 -12.61 12.78 14.21
C GLY A 70 -11.66 13.50 15.16
N PRO A 71 -11.52 12.96 16.37
CA PRO A 71 -10.44 12.05 16.73
C PRO A 71 -10.87 10.58 16.85
#